data_AF-A0A8J6E0J9-F1
#
_entry.id   AF-A0A8J6E0J9-F1
#
_cell.length_a   1.000
_cell.length_b   1.000
_cell.length_c   1.000
_cell.angle_alpha   90.00
_cell.angle_beta   90.00
_cell.angle_gamma   90.00
#
_symmetry.space_group_name_H-M   'P 1'
#
loop_
_entity.id
_entity.type
_entity.pdbx_description
1 polymer ?
#
loop_
_entity_poly.entity_id
_entity_poly.type
_entity_poly.pdbx_seq_one_letter_code
_entity_poly.pdbx_strand_id
1 'polypeptide(L)'
;MWKSLRYVSLAQQNRRVMDEALVRSAQQLERRMTALGNYRSRFPHSVLYETSNVFFLSFCSSGIWHFMNAAWRAPNGTRISSGLTHTIVRTPTTATNFALWSAAHSVTKHMLETTKHLEGRSLNFVSSGLVGFASSSRLGTKKAITNSLMGMAFLLVMERVGGVVGQGVMTYTSAKHRIVQARTGLGERVVQWKQEVKDSKDETADKSEQRHLFFG
;
A
#
# COMPACT_ATOMS: atom_id res chain seq x y z
N MET A 1 43.61 0.93 -41.38
CA MET A 1 42.48 1.79 -40.95
C MET A 1 41.13 1.05 -40.95
N TRP A 2 40.67 0.49 -42.07
CA TRP A 2 39.35 -0.18 -42.19
C TRP A 2 39.11 -1.39 -41.27
N LYS A 3 40.14 -2.15 -40.90
CA LYS A 3 40.00 -3.27 -39.96
C LYS A 3 39.61 -2.80 -38.54
N SER A 4 40.14 -1.66 -38.08
CA SER A 4 39.85 -1.12 -36.74
C SER A 4 38.39 -0.66 -36.58
N LEU A 5 37.81 -0.07 -37.63
CA LEU A 5 36.41 0.38 -37.63
C LEU A 5 35.42 -0.80 -37.57
N ARG A 6 35.74 -1.93 -38.19
CA ARG A 6 34.92 -3.16 -38.07
C ARG A 6 34.97 -3.76 -36.66
N TYR A 7 36.14 -3.76 -36.02
CA TYR A 7 36.27 -4.24 -34.64
C TYR A 7 35.47 -3.39 -33.65
N VAL A 8 35.53 -2.05 -33.79
CA VAL A 8 34.73 -1.14 -32.94
C VAL A 8 33.24 -1.34 -33.17
N SER A 9 32.79 -1.48 -34.43
CA SER A 9 31.39 -1.76 -34.77
C SER A 9 30.90 -3.09 -34.18
N LEU A 10 31.70 -4.16 -34.26
CA LEU A 10 31.35 -5.47 -33.72
C LEU A 10 31.31 -5.46 -32.18
N ALA A 11 32.24 -4.77 -31.54
CA ALA A 11 32.23 -4.59 -30.10
C ALA A 11 30.99 -3.81 -29.63
N GLN A 12 30.58 -2.79 -30.38
CA GLN A 12 29.39 -1.99 -30.08
C GLN A 12 28.09 -2.77 -30.28
N GLN A 13 28.04 -3.63 -31.31
CA GLN A 13 26.91 -4.51 -31.56
C GLN A 13 26.78 -5.61 -30.49
N ASN A 14 27.90 -6.21 -30.07
CA ASN A 14 27.91 -7.19 -28.99
C ASN A 14 27.47 -6.60 -27.64
N ARG A 15 27.82 -5.35 -27.33
CA ARG A 15 27.33 -4.67 -26.11
C ARG A 15 25.81 -4.52 -26.11
N ARG A 16 25.21 -4.09 -27.22
CA ARG A 16 23.75 -3.93 -27.33
C ARG A 16 22.99 -5.25 -27.14
N VAL A 17 23.49 -6.33 -27.72
CA VAL A 17 22.88 -7.67 -27.57
C VAL A 17 22.99 -8.16 -26.11
N MET A 18 24.11 -7.89 -25.45
CA MET A 18 24.30 -8.24 -24.03
C MET A 18 23.42 -7.40 -23.11
N ASP A 19 23.25 -6.10 -23.38
CA ASP A 19 22.36 -5.22 -22.61
C ASP A 19 20.90 -5.67 -22.74
N GLU A 20 20.44 -6.06 -23.93
CA GLU A 20 19.10 -6.62 -24.11
C GLU A 20 18.90 -7.95 -23.38
N ALA A 21 19.91 -8.84 -23.40
CA ALA A 21 19.84 -10.11 -22.68
C ALA A 21 19.83 -9.90 -21.15
N LEU A 22 20.58 -8.93 -20.64
CA LEU A 22 20.56 -8.52 -19.23
C LEU A 22 19.22 -7.92 -18.83
N VAL A 23 18.64 -7.04 -19.65
CA VAL A 23 17.30 -6.48 -19.38
C VAL A 23 16.24 -7.57 -19.39
N ARG A 24 16.28 -8.50 -20.35
CA ARG A 24 15.31 -9.62 -20.40
C ARG A 24 15.46 -10.55 -19.21
N SER A 25 16.68 -10.92 -18.83
CA SER A 25 16.92 -11.78 -17.67
C SER A 25 16.56 -11.08 -16.35
N ALA A 26 16.84 -9.78 -16.21
CA ALA A 26 16.40 -8.98 -15.07
C ALA A 26 14.86 -8.91 -14.98
N GLN A 27 14.17 -8.66 -16.09
CA GLN A 27 12.69 -8.67 -16.14
C GLN A 27 12.13 -10.06 -15.82
N GLN A 28 12.76 -11.12 -16.31
CA GLN A 28 12.31 -12.48 -16.05
C GLN A 28 12.54 -12.89 -14.59
N LEU A 29 13.65 -12.42 -14.00
CA LEU A 29 13.96 -12.59 -12.58
C LEU A 29 13.00 -11.77 -11.71
N GLU A 30 12.66 -10.54 -12.10
CA GLU A 30 11.67 -9.70 -11.42
C GLU A 30 10.27 -10.33 -11.49
N ARG A 31 9.86 -10.88 -12.64
CA ARG A 31 8.61 -11.67 -12.78
C ARG A 31 8.62 -12.93 -11.90
N ARG A 32 9.76 -13.61 -11.79
CA ARG A 32 9.90 -14.79 -10.92
C ARG A 32 9.91 -14.39 -9.44
N MET A 33 10.58 -13.31 -9.06
CA MET A 33 10.59 -12.79 -7.69
C MET A 33 9.23 -12.26 -7.28
N THR A 34 8.50 -11.56 -8.15
CA THR A 34 7.10 -11.14 -7.90
C THR A 34 6.13 -12.31 -7.84
N ALA A 35 6.39 -13.40 -8.57
CA ALA A 35 5.64 -14.63 -8.40
C ALA A 35 5.96 -15.30 -7.05
N LEU A 36 7.23 -15.45 -6.69
CA LEU A 36 7.67 -16.11 -5.44
C LEU A 36 7.37 -15.28 -4.18
N GLY A 37 7.36 -13.94 -4.24
CA GLY A 37 7.02 -13.08 -3.10
C GLY A 37 5.54 -13.13 -2.69
N ASN A 38 4.70 -13.76 -3.51
CA ASN A 38 3.24 -13.65 -3.47
C ASN A 38 2.54 -14.98 -3.16
N TYR A 39 3.15 -15.86 -2.36
CA TYR A 39 2.45 -17.06 -1.87
C TYR A 39 1.24 -16.72 -0.99
N ARG A 40 1.28 -15.59 -0.26
CA ARG A 40 0.14 -15.07 0.52
C ARG A 40 -0.98 -14.50 -0.35
N SER A 41 -0.69 -14.08 -1.59
CA SER A 41 -1.69 -13.47 -2.48
C SER A 41 -2.31 -14.48 -3.46
N ARG A 42 -1.90 -15.76 -3.40
CA ARG A 42 -2.49 -16.82 -4.21
C ARG A 42 -3.58 -17.56 -3.45
N PHE A 43 -4.62 -17.93 -4.16
CA PHE A 43 -5.64 -18.84 -3.65
C PHE A 43 -5.00 -20.19 -3.30
N PRO A 44 -5.32 -20.82 -2.15
CA PRO A 44 -6.31 -20.44 -1.14
C PRO A 44 -5.79 -19.53 0.00
N HIS A 45 -4.48 -19.29 0.08
CA HIS A 45 -3.87 -18.55 1.18
C HIS A 45 -4.33 -17.09 1.29
N SER A 46 -4.63 -16.45 0.16
CA SER A 46 -5.19 -15.09 0.12
C SER A 46 -6.50 -14.97 0.88
N VAL A 47 -7.38 -15.95 0.76
CA VAL A 47 -8.70 -15.96 1.41
C VAL A 47 -8.54 -15.98 2.93
N LEU A 48 -7.64 -16.81 3.46
CA LEU A 48 -7.38 -16.88 4.90
C LEU A 48 -6.78 -15.56 5.43
N TYR A 49 -5.89 -14.95 4.67
CA TYR A 49 -5.29 -13.67 5.04
C TYR A 49 -6.32 -12.53 5.03
N GLU A 50 -7.14 -12.42 3.99
CA GLU A 50 -8.21 -11.42 3.91
C GLU A 50 -9.26 -11.64 5.01
N THR A 51 -9.67 -12.89 5.23
CA THR A 51 -10.66 -13.26 6.25
C THR A 51 -10.18 -12.92 7.66
N SER A 52 -8.91 -13.22 7.99
CA SER A 52 -8.34 -12.92 9.30
C SER A 52 -8.19 -11.42 9.54
N ASN A 53 -7.78 -10.66 8.52
CA ASN A 53 -7.71 -9.21 8.60
C ASN A 53 -9.10 -8.58 8.84
N VAL A 54 -10.11 -9.03 8.09
CA VAL A 54 -11.50 -8.55 8.26
C VAL A 54 -12.06 -8.98 9.61
N PHE A 55 -11.76 -10.20 10.08
CA PHE A 55 -12.15 -10.66 11.41
C PHE A 55 -11.59 -9.74 12.50
N PHE A 56 -10.29 -9.46 12.48
CA PHE A 56 -9.65 -8.61 13.49
C PHE A 56 -10.21 -7.19 13.48
N LEU A 57 -10.34 -6.58 12.30
CA LEU A 57 -10.94 -5.25 12.15
C LEU A 57 -12.39 -5.21 12.66
N SER A 58 -13.16 -6.25 12.34
CA SER A 58 -14.56 -6.39 12.78
C SER A 58 -14.66 -6.63 14.28
N PHE A 59 -13.73 -7.38 14.86
CA PHE A 59 -13.66 -7.62 16.30
C PHE A 59 -13.40 -6.32 17.05
N CYS A 60 -12.40 -5.53 16.64
CA CYS A 60 -12.10 -4.25 17.28
C CYS A 60 -13.25 -3.25 17.12
N SER A 61 -13.76 -3.06 15.90
CA SER A 61 -14.82 -2.08 15.63
C SER A 61 -16.14 -2.44 16.31
N SER A 62 -16.56 -3.71 16.27
CA SER A 62 -17.78 -4.15 16.95
C SER A 62 -17.63 -4.13 18.47
N GLY A 63 -16.43 -4.40 19.00
CA GLY A 63 -16.11 -4.27 20.41
C GLY A 63 -16.36 -2.86 20.93
N ILE A 64 -15.83 -1.86 20.22
CA ILE A 64 -16.03 -0.43 20.56
C ILE A 64 -17.52 -0.06 20.43
N TRP A 65 -18.15 -0.42 19.32
CA TRP A 65 -19.55 -0.09 19.07
C TRP A 65 -20.50 -0.66 20.14
N HIS A 66 -20.38 -1.95 20.45
CA HIS A 66 -21.24 -2.61 21.43
C HIS A 66 -20.95 -2.14 22.85
N PHE A 67 -19.70 -1.84 23.18
CA PHE A 67 -19.35 -1.25 24.47
C PHE A 67 -20.00 0.12 24.65
N MET A 68 -19.80 1.03 23.68
CA MET A 68 -20.32 2.40 23.75
C MET A 68 -21.85 2.42 23.77
N ASN A 69 -22.48 1.66 22.88
CA ASN A 69 -23.94 1.63 22.79
C ASN A 69 -24.58 1.04 24.06
N ALA A 70 -23.96 0.04 24.70
CA ALA A 70 -24.41 -0.50 25.97
C ALA A 70 -24.14 0.46 27.14
N ALA A 71 -22.96 1.08 27.19
CA ALA A 71 -22.61 2.05 28.23
C ALA A 71 -23.50 3.31 28.20
N TRP A 72 -23.93 3.74 27.01
CA TRP A 72 -24.83 4.89 26.84
C TRP A 72 -26.28 4.60 27.24
N ARG A 73 -26.75 3.35 27.06
CA ARG A 73 -28.13 2.96 27.37
C ARG A 73 -28.30 2.39 28.78
N ALA A 74 -27.20 2.12 29.48
CA ALA A 74 -27.22 1.55 30.82
C ALA A 74 -27.54 2.59 31.91
N PRO A 75 -28.25 2.19 32.98
CA PRO A 75 -28.49 3.05 34.13
C PRO A 75 -27.18 3.45 34.83
N ASN A 76 -27.23 4.58 35.54
CA ASN A 76 -26.07 5.11 36.26
C ASN A 76 -25.57 4.08 37.29
N GLY A 77 -24.27 3.80 37.29
CA GLY A 77 -23.62 2.83 38.18
C GLY A 77 -23.30 1.46 37.56
N THR A 78 -23.99 1.03 36.49
CA THR A 78 -23.72 -0.27 35.84
C THR A 78 -23.17 -0.16 34.42
N ARG A 79 -22.83 1.07 33.97
CA ARG A 79 -22.41 1.36 32.58
C ARG A 79 -21.22 0.52 32.12
N ILE A 80 -20.18 0.39 32.95
CA ILE A 80 -18.97 -0.37 32.60
C ILE A 80 -19.25 -1.87 32.55
N SER A 81 -19.97 -2.40 33.56
CA SER A 81 -20.33 -3.83 33.61
C SER A 81 -21.26 -4.20 32.46
N SER A 82 -22.29 -3.40 32.18
CA SER A 82 -23.20 -3.61 31.06
C SER A 82 -22.48 -3.52 29.71
N GLY A 83 -21.58 -2.54 29.55
CA GLY A 83 -20.71 -2.41 28.39
C GLY A 83 -19.89 -3.68 28.13
N LEU A 84 -19.19 -4.15 29.16
CA LEU A 84 -18.32 -5.32 29.05
C LEU A 84 -19.09 -6.60 28.73
N THR A 85 -20.19 -6.84 29.44
CA THR A 85 -21.06 -8.01 29.19
C THR A 85 -21.61 -8.01 27.76
N HIS A 86 -22.03 -6.85 27.26
CA HIS A 86 -22.57 -6.76 25.91
C HIS A 86 -21.50 -6.94 24.82
N THR A 87 -20.29 -6.43 25.06
CA THR A 87 -19.13 -6.64 24.19
C THR A 87 -18.77 -8.13 24.10
N ILE A 88 -18.60 -8.81 25.23
CA ILE A 88 -18.21 -10.24 25.27
C ILE A 88 -19.22 -11.11 24.50
N VAL A 89 -20.51 -10.82 24.62
CA VAL A 89 -21.57 -11.64 23.99
C VAL A 89 -21.70 -11.35 22.49
N ARG A 90 -21.57 -10.10 22.03
CA ARG A 90 -21.92 -9.71 20.65
C ARG A 90 -20.74 -9.57 19.71
N THR A 91 -19.58 -9.13 20.20
CA THR A 91 -18.37 -8.93 19.40
C THR A 91 -17.92 -10.17 18.63
N PRO A 92 -17.80 -11.37 19.23
CA PRO A 92 -17.33 -12.56 18.49
C PRO A 92 -18.32 -13.02 17.41
N THR A 93 -19.63 -12.89 17.65
CA THR A 93 -20.66 -13.23 16.66
C THR A 93 -20.60 -12.29 15.46
N THR A 94 -20.49 -10.98 15.71
CA THR A 94 -20.39 -9.98 14.64
C THR A 94 -19.10 -10.15 13.84
N ALA A 95 -17.96 -10.34 14.52
CA ALA A 95 -16.67 -10.56 13.86
C ALA A 95 -16.67 -11.82 12.99
N THR A 96 -17.23 -12.92 13.48
CA THR A 96 -17.34 -14.18 12.72
C THR A 96 -18.23 -14.03 11.49
N ASN A 97 -19.35 -13.32 11.60
CA ASN A 97 -20.23 -13.05 10.45
C ASN A 97 -19.52 -12.26 9.34
N PHE A 98 -18.74 -11.24 9.70
CA PHE A 98 -17.95 -10.48 8.74
C PHE A 98 -16.79 -11.30 8.15
N ALA A 99 -16.16 -12.16 8.93
CA ALA A 99 -15.15 -13.09 8.44
C ALA A 99 -15.74 -14.06 7.41
N LEU A 100 -16.91 -14.65 7.70
CA LEU A 100 -17.59 -15.56 6.78
C LEU A 100 -18.02 -14.86 5.49
N TRP A 101 -18.51 -13.62 5.61
CA TRP A 101 -18.83 -12.76 4.48
C TRP A 101 -17.59 -12.47 3.62
N SER A 102 -16.46 -12.13 4.24
CA SER A 102 -15.19 -11.90 3.55
C SER A 102 -14.70 -13.16 2.83
N ALA A 103 -14.75 -14.32 3.49
CA ALA A 103 -14.33 -15.58 2.88
C ALA A 103 -15.18 -15.92 1.65
N ALA A 104 -16.51 -15.79 1.77
CA ALA A 104 -17.43 -16.01 0.66
C ALA A 104 -17.19 -15.01 -0.49
N HIS A 105 -16.87 -13.76 -0.15
CA HIS A 105 -16.56 -12.71 -1.12
C HIS A 105 -15.30 -13.05 -1.93
N SER A 106 -14.19 -13.39 -1.27
CA SER A 106 -12.92 -13.74 -1.92
C SER A 106 -13.06 -14.99 -2.80
N VAL A 107 -13.78 -16.02 -2.34
CA VAL A 107 -14.05 -17.23 -3.14
C VAL A 107 -14.88 -16.88 -4.38
N THR A 108 -15.96 -16.12 -4.22
CA THR A 108 -16.84 -15.71 -5.33
C THR A 108 -16.08 -14.88 -6.36
N LYS A 109 -15.21 -13.98 -5.91
CA LYS A 109 -14.36 -13.18 -6.79
C LYS A 109 -13.43 -14.06 -7.63
N HIS A 110 -12.73 -15.01 -7.02
CA HIS A 110 -11.86 -15.93 -7.76
C HIS A 110 -12.63 -16.81 -8.74
N MET A 111 -13.84 -17.28 -8.39
CA MET A 111 -14.70 -18.01 -9.32
C MET A 111 -15.11 -17.16 -10.54
N LEU A 112 -15.40 -15.87 -10.34
CA LEU A 112 -15.72 -14.96 -11.44
C LEU A 112 -14.50 -14.64 -12.31
N GLU A 113 -13.33 -14.47 -11.71
CA GLU A 113 -12.05 -14.29 -12.42
C GLU A 113 -11.76 -15.50 -13.32
N THR A 114 -11.97 -16.73 -12.82
CA THR A 114 -11.79 -17.95 -13.63
C THR A 114 -12.81 -18.08 -14.76
N THR A 115 -14.01 -17.50 -14.61
CA THR A 115 -15.10 -17.68 -15.58
C THR A 115 -15.10 -16.64 -16.69
N LYS A 116 -14.74 -15.39 -16.39
CA LYS A 116 -14.94 -14.26 -17.33
C LYS A 116 -13.66 -13.66 -17.93
N HIS A 117 -12.46 -14.07 -17.51
CA HIS A 117 -11.19 -13.39 -17.88
C HIS A 117 -11.22 -11.86 -17.67
N LEU A 118 -12.21 -11.35 -16.94
CA LEU A 118 -12.28 -9.96 -16.57
C LEU A 118 -11.35 -9.82 -15.37
N GLU A 119 -10.46 -8.85 -15.44
CA GLU A 119 -9.61 -8.45 -14.33
C GLU A 119 -10.01 -7.03 -13.94
N GLY A 120 -10.14 -6.77 -12.63
CA GLY A 120 -10.23 -5.40 -12.12
C GLY A 120 -11.29 -5.10 -11.07
N ARG A 121 -11.35 -3.81 -10.74
CA ARG A 121 -12.18 -3.14 -9.73
C ARG A 121 -13.68 -3.48 -9.80
N SER A 122 -14.19 -3.80 -10.99
CA SER A 122 -15.59 -4.16 -11.18
C SER A 122 -16.00 -5.49 -10.53
N LEU A 123 -15.07 -6.44 -10.43
CA LEU A 123 -15.33 -7.74 -9.82
C LEU A 123 -15.59 -7.65 -8.33
N ASN A 124 -14.99 -6.68 -7.64
CA ASN A 124 -15.15 -6.53 -6.19
C ASN A 124 -16.60 -6.21 -5.82
N PHE A 125 -17.25 -5.23 -6.47
CA PHE A 125 -18.63 -4.89 -6.13
C PHE A 125 -19.63 -5.93 -6.65
N VAL A 126 -19.38 -6.55 -7.82
CA VAL A 126 -20.25 -7.62 -8.36
C VAL A 126 -20.21 -8.86 -7.48
N SER A 127 -19.03 -9.32 -7.08
CA SER A 127 -18.90 -10.47 -6.16
C SER A 127 -19.61 -10.19 -4.83
N SER A 128 -19.56 -8.95 -4.32
CA SER A 128 -20.30 -8.58 -3.11
C SER A 128 -21.82 -8.60 -3.30
N GLY A 129 -22.31 -8.17 -4.47
CA GLY A 129 -23.72 -8.29 -4.80
C GLY A 129 -24.17 -9.75 -4.81
N LEU A 130 -23.36 -10.65 -5.39
CA LEU A 130 -23.66 -12.08 -5.43
C LEU A 130 -23.65 -12.71 -4.03
N VAL A 131 -22.66 -12.40 -3.20
CA VAL A 131 -22.58 -12.91 -1.83
C VAL A 131 -23.76 -12.41 -0.98
N GLY A 132 -24.14 -11.14 -1.13
CA GLY A 132 -25.30 -10.56 -0.45
C GLY A 132 -26.62 -11.23 -0.86
N PHE A 133 -26.78 -11.51 -2.16
CA PHE A 133 -27.92 -12.24 -2.70
C PHE A 133 -27.97 -13.68 -2.17
N ALA A 134 -26.84 -14.41 -2.25
CA ALA A 134 -26.74 -15.80 -1.80
C ALA A 134 -27.06 -15.95 -0.31
N SER A 135 -26.50 -15.09 0.54
CA SER A 135 -26.67 -15.15 2.00
C SER A 135 -28.12 -14.91 2.45
N SER A 136 -28.87 -14.16 1.65
CA SER A 136 -30.22 -13.66 1.98
C SER A 136 -31.32 -14.31 1.14
N SER A 137 -30.95 -15.19 0.22
CA SER A 137 -31.87 -15.99 -0.62
C SER A 137 -32.94 -16.70 0.22
N ARG A 138 -32.51 -17.29 1.34
CA ARG A 138 -33.34 -17.96 2.35
C ARG A 138 -34.28 -17.05 3.13
N LEU A 139 -34.06 -15.73 3.12
CA LEU A 139 -34.92 -14.75 3.79
C LEU A 139 -35.98 -14.14 2.86
N GLY A 140 -36.03 -14.60 1.61
CA GLY A 140 -36.97 -14.14 0.57
C GLY A 140 -36.33 -13.21 -0.47
N THR A 141 -36.91 -13.18 -1.67
CA THR A 141 -36.37 -12.48 -2.85
C THR A 141 -36.19 -10.97 -2.63
N LYS A 142 -37.14 -10.30 -1.96
CA LYS A 142 -37.04 -8.87 -1.64
C LYS A 142 -35.81 -8.58 -0.77
N LYS A 143 -35.61 -9.34 0.30
CA LYS A 143 -34.45 -9.19 1.19
C LYS A 143 -33.15 -9.56 0.48
N ALA A 144 -33.18 -10.55 -0.40
CA ALA A 144 -32.03 -10.92 -1.22
C ALA A 144 -31.56 -9.79 -2.14
N ILE A 145 -32.49 -9.13 -2.82
CA ILE A 145 -32.17 -7.98 -3.68
C ILE A 145 -31.66 -6.81 -2.86
N THR A 146 -32.32 -6.47 -1.74
CA THR A 146 -31.87 -5.36 -0.89
C THR A 146 -30.46 -5.58 -0.33
N ASN A 147 -30.16 -6.78 0.18
CA ASN A 147 -28.82 -7.08 0.69
C ASN A 147 -27.77 -7.16 -0.42
N SER A 148 -28.15 -7.60 -1.61
CA SER A 148 -27.27 -7.56 -2.79
C SER A 148 -26.88 -6.12 -3.14
N LEU A 149 -27.86 -5.22 -3.24
CA LEU A 149 -27.63 -3.81 -3.55
C LEU A 149 -26.82 -3.10 -2.46
N MET A 150 -27.12 -3.38 -1.19
CA MET A 150 -26.40 -2.78 -0.07
C MET A 150 -24.93 -3.21 -0.04
N GLY A 151 -24.65 -4.49 -0.28
CA GLY A 151 -23.28 -5.00 -0.39
C GLY A 151 -22.52 -4.38 -1.57
N MET A 152 -23.18 -4.30 -2.74
CA MET A 152 -22.59 -3.69 -3.94
C MET A 152 -22.26 -2.21 -3.70
N ALA A 153 -23.20 -1.45 -3.12
CA ALA A 153 -23.01 -0.04 -2.82
C ALA A 153 -21.87 0.19 -1.80
N PHE A 154 -21.81 -0.62 -0.74
CA PHE A 154 -20.81 -0.51 0.30
C PHE A 154 -19.38 -0.67 -0.25
N LEU A 155 -19.11 -1.72 -1.03
CA LEU A 155 -17.78 -1.90 -1.61
C LEU A 155 -17.44 -0.90 -2.70
N LEU A 156 -18.43 -0.44 -3.46
CA LEU A 156 -18.21 0.63 -4.44
C LEU A 156 -17.72 1.91 -3.75
N VAL A 157 -18.32 2.27 -2.60
CA VAL A 157 -17.87 3.42 -1.79
C VAL A 157 -16.47 3.16 -1.22
N MET A 158 -16.24 2.00 -0.60
CA MET A 158 -14.94 1.68 0.00
C MET A 158 -13.80 1.69 -1.00
N GLU A 159 -14.03 1.22 -2.23
CA GLU A 159 -13.02 1.23 -3.27
C GLU A 159 -12.72 2.64 -3.79
N ARG A 160 -13.73 3.52 -3.82
CA ARG A 160 -13.54 4.94 -4.13
C ARG A 160 -12.77 5.67 -3.02
N VAL A 161 -13.15 5.47 -1.76
CA VAL A 161 -12.46 6.07 -0.61
C VAL A 161 -11.02 5.56 -0.51
N GLY A 162 -10.81 4.25 -0.63
CA GLY A 162 -9.48 3.65 -0.60
C GLY A 162 -8.55 4.19 -1.69
N GLY A 163 -9.08 4.40 -2.91
CA GLY A 163 -8.33 5.04 -3.99
C GLY A 163 -7.88 6.47 -3.65
N VAL A 164 -8.77 7.28 -3.09
CA VAL A 164 -8.47 8.68 -2.73
C VAL A 164 -7.48 8.75 -1.56
N VAL A 165 -7.66 7.93 -0.52
CA VAL A 165 -6.76 7.89 0.64
C VAL A 165 -5.38 7.42 0.24
N GLY A 166 -5.26 6.37 -0.58
CA GLY A 166 -3.97 5.89 -1.07
C GLY A 166 -3.20 6.93 -1.87
N GLN A 167 -3.89 7.68 -2.74
CA GLN A 167 -3.29 8.80 -3.48
C GLN A 167 -2.86 9.95 -2.56
N GLY A 168 -3.68 10.28 -1.56
CA GLY A 168 -3.36 11.30 -0.57
C GLY A 168 -2.11 10.96 0.26
N VAL A 169 -2.01 9.72 0.74
CA VAL A 169 -0.84 9.24 1.50
C VAL A 169 0.43 9.26 0.64
N MET A 170 0.38 8.79 -0.61
CA MET A 170 1.52 8.81 -1.52
C MET A 170 1.99 10.24 -1.85
N THR A 171 1.05 11.17 -1.99
CA THR A 171 1.37 12.58 -2.21
C THR A 171 2.03 13.19 -0.97
N TYR A 172 1.53 12.86 0.22
CA TYR A 172 2.10 13.32 1.48
C TYR A 172 3.51 12.76 1.73
N THR A 173 3.74 11.46 1.51
CA THR A 173 5.05 10.84 1.69
C THR A 173 6.07 11.35 0.68
N SER A 174 5.66 11.55 -0.57
CA SER A 174 6.50 12.14 -1.63
C SER A 174 6.88 13.59 -1.30
N ALA A 175 5.92 14.39 -0.81
CA ALA A 175 6.20 15.76 -0.36
C ALA A 175 7.19 15.79 0.82
N LYS A 176 7.02 14.90 1.80
CA LYS A 176 7.95 14.78 2.94
C LYS A 176 9.35 14.35 2.50
N HIS A 177 9.46 13.39 1.59
CA HIS A 177 10.75 12.95 1.06
C HIS A 177 11.49 14.08 0.33
N ARG A 178 10.78 14.88 -0.47
CA ARG A 178 11.36 16.05 -1.15
C ARG A 178 11.88 17.10 -0.18
N ILE A 179 11.14 17.38 0.91
CA ILE A 179 11.57 18.34 1.93
C ILE A 179 12.81 17.84 2.68
N VAL A 180 12.86 16.55 3.02
CA VAL A 180 14.02 15.94 3.66
C VAL A 180 15.25 15.98 2.75
N GLN A 181 15.08 15.66 1.46
CA GLN A 181 16.16 15.68 0.47
C GLN A 181 16.66 17.10 0.17
N ALA A 182 15.77 18.10 0.17
CA ALA A 182 16.15 19.50 0.07
C ALA A 182 16.95 19.97 1.29
N ARG A 183 16.62 19.48 2.49
CA ARG A 183 17.33 19.80 3.74
C ARG A 183 18.73 19.21 3.79
N THR A 184 18.91 17.97 3.33
CA THR A 184 20.24 17.33 3.25
C THR A 184 21.12 18.00 2.21
N GLY A 185 20.58 18.35 1.03
CA GLY A 185 21.31 19.09 0.00
C GLY A 185 21.71 20.51 0.44
N LEU A 186 20.88 21.19 1.25
CA LEU A 186 21.26 22.46 1.86
C LEU A 186 22.41 22.30 2.88
N GLY A 187 22.41 21.20 3.64
CA GLY A 187 23.49 20.86 4.55
C GLY A 187 24.83 20.72 3.84
N GLU A 188 24.87 19.99 2.73
CA GLU A 188 26.07 19.84 1.91
C GLU A 188 26.55 21.17 1.32
N ARG A 189 25.64 22.02 0.82
CA ARG A 189 25.98 23.34 0.30
C ARG A 189 26.54 24.29 1.36
N VAL A 190 26.05 24.22 2.59
CA VAL A 190 26.57 25.03 3.71
C VAL A 190 27.97 24.59 4.11
N VAL A 191 28.25 23.28 4.09
CA VAL A 191 29.60 22.74 4.34
C VAL A 191 30.56 23.18 3.25
N GLN A 192 30.16 23.08 1.98
CA GLN A 192 30.97 23.54 0.85
C GLN A 192 31.28 25.04 0.93
N TRP A 193 30.27 25.87 1.21
CA TRP A 193 30.47 27.31 1.36
C TRP A 193 31.41 27.68 2.51
N LYS A 194 31.32 26.97 3.65
CA LYS A 194 32.28 27.16 4.76
C LYS A 194 33.70 26.82 4.37
N GLN A 195 33.89 25.80 3.53
CA GLN A 195 35.21 25.40 3.04
C GLN A 195 35.78 26.47 2.09
N GLU A 196 34.98 26.95 1.13
CA GLU A 196 35.36 28.03 0.20
C GLU A 196 35.75 29.32 0.95
N VAL A 197 35.01 29.70 1.99
CA VAL A 197 35.33 30.87 2.83
C VAL A 197 36.64 30.67 3.60
N LYS A 198 36.93 29.44 4.04
CA LYS A 198 38.18 29.13 4.76
C LYS A 198 39.38 29.22 3.81
N ASP A 199 39.27 28.59 2.64
CA ASP A 199 40.34 28.59 1.63
C ASP A 199 40.66 30.02 1.15
N SER A 200 39.65 30.88 1.01
CA SER A 200 39.86 32.30 0.65
C SER A 200 40.57 33.12 1.74
N LYS A 201 40.37 32.80 3.02
CA LYS A 201 41.09 33.45 4.12
C LYS A 201 42.55 33.02 4.17
N ASP A 202 42.83 31.75 3.90
CA ASP A 202 44.20 31.23 3.90
C ASP A 202 45.00 31.82 2.73
N GLU A 203 44.39 31.99 1.55
CA GLU A 203 45.04 32.65 0.38
C GLU A 203 45.35 34.14 0.63
N THR A 204 44.51 34.84 1.39
CA THR A 204 44.75 36.26 1.72
C THR A 204 45.81 36.45 2.80
N ALA A 205 45.95 35.49 3.73
CA ALA A 205 47.02 35.47 4.72
C ALA A 205 48.40 35.31 4.05
N ASP A 206 48.56 34.34 3.14
CA ASP A 206 49.82 34.09 2.43
C ASP A 206 50.25 35.30 1.57
N LYS A 207 49.30 35.95 0.87
CA LYS A 207 49.58 37.19 0.12
C LYS A 207 50.00 38.36 1.01
N SER A 208 49.53 38.43 2.26
CA SER A 208 49.95 39.46 3.20
C SER A 208 51.36 39.23 3.74
N GLU A 209 51.73 37.97 3.97
CA GLU A 209 53.06 37.58 4.44
C GLU A 209 54.13 37.81 3.35
N GLN A 210 53.81 37.49 2.09
CA GLN A 210 54.70 37.80 0.96
C GLN A 210 54.91 39.30 0.75
N ARG A 211 53.90 40.15 1.03
CA ARG A 211 54.08 41.61 0.92
C ARG A 211 55.00 42.17 2.01
N HIS A 212 55.01 41.58 3.20
CA HIS A 212 55.95 41.99 4.26
C HIS A 212 57.41 41.61 3.93
N LEU A 213 57.64 40.54 3.18
CA LEU A 213 58.99 40.13 2.73
C LEU A 213 59.55 41.00 1.59
N PHE A 214 58.70 41.69 0.82
CA PHE A 214 59.13 42.54 -0.30
C PHE A 214 59.33 44.03 0.05
N PHE A 215 58.90 44.48 1.25
CA PHE A 215 59.00 45.88 1.69
C PHE A 215 59.82 46.08 2.98
N GLY A 216 60.59 45.06 3.39
CA GLY A 216 61.51 45.11 4.55
C GLY A 216 62.96 45.25 4.14
#